data_AF-A0AAV3Y624-F1
#
_entry.id   AF-A0AAV3Y624-F1
#
_cell.length_a   1.000
_cell.length_b   1.000
_cell.length_c   1.000
_cell.angle_alpha   90.00
_cell.angle_beta   90.00
_cell.angle_gamma   90.00
#
_symmetry.space_group_name_H-M   'P 1'
#
loop_
_entity.id
_entity.type
_entity.pdbx_description
1 polymer ?
#
loop_
_entity_poly.entity_id
_entity_poly.type
_entity_poly.pdbx_seq_one_letter_code
_entity_poly.pdbx_strand_id
1 'polypeptide(L)'
;MHRSYQSILPTHNKLLQKRWDTTYYNEHRRKVRDAAPMVDTKAPPTYMHLHLKLKKLQLEEERLATIERDNRILLEKMSYIMRTRGRVDNRNNYEYKSLNREKRQRELLRVTKENQAILYRINMRKPEYSHIRWQEQWEENQKFMDNISHYPPEWWIKEEKTPRRKEMRASQEKSMREEEKEEDQKAAEEQSKEEEEKKRQQEDAAKEARKKEEEEKKKKDEEERKRKEEEERTRKEEEEKRKEEERAKAEEEERKRKEAEAQEQKPEVPVEEEKTDDKNESHA
;
A
#
# COMPACT_ATOMS: atom_id res chain seq x y z
N MET A 1 62.12 -5.47 -74.99
CA MET A 1 61.68 -6.39 -76.07
C MET A 1 60.58 -5.78 -76.96
N HIS A 2 60.94 -5.07 -78.03
CA HIS A 2 59.99 -4.55 -79.04
C HIS A 2 60.03 -5.31 -80.36
N ARG A 3 61.02 -6.19 -80.56
CA ARG A 3 61.25 -6.91 -81.83
C ARG A 3 60.15 -7.95 -82.13
N SER A 4 59.56 -8.55 -81.09
CA SER A 4 58.46 -9.51 -81.17
C SER A 4 57.06 -8.89 -81.34
N TYR A 5 56.95 -7.56 -81.30
CA TYR A 5 55.65 -6.87 -81.31
C TYR A 5 55.01 -6.83 -82.70
N GLN A 6 54.01 -7.65 -83.00
CA GLN A 6 53.40 -7.64 -84.34
C GLN A 6 52.34 -6.52 -84.43
N SER A 7 52.60 -5.49 -85.24
CA SER A 7 51.62 -4.45 -85.53
C SER A 7 50.69 -4.92 -86.65
N ILE A 8 49.40 -4.56 -86.55
CA ILE A 8 48.36 -4.97 -87.50
C ILE A 8 48.53 -4.23 -88.84
N LEU A 9 49.04 -3.00 -88.79
CA LEU A 9 49.38 -2.19 -89.96
C LEU A 9 50.90 -2.14 -90.15
N PRO A 10 51.40 -1.97 -91.40
CA PRO A 10 52.82 -1.74 -91.66
C PRO A 10 53.31 -0.47 -90.96
N THR A 11 54.42 -0.55 -90.20
CA THR A 11 54.97 0.59 -89.47
C THR A 11 56.47 0.74 -89.67
N HIS A 12 56.93 1.99 -89.73
CA HIS A 12 58.35 2.30 -89.94
C HIS A 12 59.19 2.07 -88.68
N ASN A 13 58.63 2.33 -87.49
CA ASN A 13 59.29 2.12 -86.21
C ASN A 13 58.44 1.27 -85.25
N LYS A 14 58.81 0.00 -85.12
CA LYS A 14 58.12 -1.02 -84.32
C LYS A 14 58.12 -0.73 -82.81
N LEU A 15 59.15 -0.03 -82.31
CA LEU A 15 59.22 0.35 -80.89
C LEU A 15 58.22 1.45 -80.55
N LEU A 16 58.16 2.49 -81.39
CA LEU A 16 57.22 3.60 -81.19
C LEU A 16 55.78 3.10 -81.32
N GLN A 17 55.51 2.28 -82.34
CA GLN A 17 54.19 1.68 -82.53
C GLN A 17 53.76 0.87 -81.29
N LYS A 18 54.64 0.00 -80.77
CA LYS A 18 54.36 -0.75 -79.54
C LYS A 18 53.99 0.16 -78.37
N ARG A 19 54.73 1.26 -78.18
CA ARG A 19 54.48 2.20 -77.08
C ARG A 19 53.12 2.85 -77.23
N TRP A 20 52.79 3.32 -78.43
CA TRP A 20 51.51 3.98 -78.71
C TRP A 20 50.33 3.03 -78.52
N ASP A 21 50.44 1.81 -79.04
CA ASP A 21 49.38 0.80 -78.90
C ASP A 21 49.21 0.39 -77.43
N THR A 22 50.31 0.32 -76.66
CA THR A 22 50.25 0.10 -75.21
C THR A 22 49.57 1.27 -74.49
N THR A 23 49.86 2.52 -74.87
CA THR A 23 49.21 3.69 -74.25
C THR A 23 47.73 3.78 -74.60
N TYR A 24 47.34 3.55 -75.86
CA TYR A 24 45.93 3.53 -76.28
C TYR A 24 45.17 2.40 -75.62
N TYR A 25 45.78 1.21 -75.52
CA TYR A 25 45.19 0.08 -74.81
C TYR A 25 44.98 0.42 -73.32
N ASN A 26 45.97 1.02 -72.66
CA ASN A 26 45.86 1.42 -71.27
C ASN A 26 44.80 2.51 -71.06
N GLU A 27 44.72 3.49 -71.97
CA GLU A 27 43.70 4.54 -71.94
C GLU A 27 42.30 3.97 -72.15
N HIS A 28 42.13 3.08 -73.13
CA HIS A 28 40.86 2.38 -73.36
C HIS A 28 40.45 1.56 -72.14
N ARG A 29 41.37 0.76 -71.58
CA ARG A 29 41.13 -0.01 -70.36
C ARG A 29 40.77 0.86 -69.17
N ARG A 30 41.35 2.06 -69.07
CA ARG A 30 40.98 3.05 -68.05
C ARG A 30 39.57 3.58 -68.28
N LYS A 31 39.23 3.99 -69.51
CA LYS A 31 37.87 4.45 -69.86
C LYS A 31 36.80 3.38 -69.61
N VAL A 32 37.08 2.12 -69.93
CA VAL A 32 36.17 1.00 -69.66
C VAL A 32 36.01 0.75 -68.16
N ARG A 33 37.08 0.86 -67.38
CA ARG A 33 37.05 0.71 -65.92
C ARG A 33 36.29 1.84 -65.23
N ASP A 34 36.51 3.07 -65.68
CA ASP A 34 35.95 4.28 -65.10
C ASP A 34 34.52 4.56 -65.63
N ALA A 35 34.05 3.81 -66.63
CA ALA A 35 32.69 3.92 -67.14
C ALA A 35 31.67 3.50 -66.08
N ALA A 36 30.84 4.45 -65.66
CA ALA A 36 29.74 4.18 -64.73
C ALA A 36 28.64 3.35 -65.40
N PRO A 37 28.02 2.39 -64.68
CA PRO A 37 26.85 1.68 -65.20
C PRO A 37 25.67 2.65 -65.34
N MET A 38 24.97 2.56 -66.48
CA MET A 38 23.81 3.42 -66.79
C MET A 38 22.54 3.00 -66.02
N VAL A 39 22.49 1.75 -65.57
CA VAL A 39 21.36 1.17 -64.85
C VAL A 39 21.83 0.75 -63.46
N ASP A 40 21.02 1.02 -62.45
CA ASP A 40 21.27 0.52 -61.11
C ASP A 40 21.16 -1.00 -61.11
N THR A 41 22.27 -1.65 -60.75
CA THR A 41 22.37 -3.12 -60.64
C THR A 41 22.49 -3.56 -59.18
N LYS A 42 22.32 -2.65 -58.22
CA LYS A 42 22.36 -2.98 -56.79
C LYS A 42 21.11 -3.75 -56.39
N ALA A 43 21.28 -4.65 -55.43
CA ALA A 43 20.16 -5.32 -54.80
C ALA A 43 19.28 -4.29 -54.06
N PRO A 44 17.94 -4.45 -54.09
CA PRO A 44 17.04 -3.57 -53.34
C PRO A 44 17.31 -3.69 -51.82
N PRO A 45 17.07 -2.62 -51.05
CA PRO A 45 17.28 -2.64 -49.60
C PRO A 45 16.32 -3.62 -48.95
N THR A 46 16.86 -4.51 -48.13
CA THR A 46 16.07 -5.44 -47.32
C THR A 46 15.56 -4.72 -46.08
N TYR A 47 14.25 -4.69 -45.86
CA TYR A 47 13.68 -4.12 -44.65
C TYR A 47 13.52 -5.18 -43.54
N MET A 48 13.89 -4.83 -42.31
CA MET A 48 13.82 -5.75 -41.17
C MET A 48 12.38 -6.18 -40.85
N HIS A 49 11.39 -5.30 -41.03
CA HIS A 49 9.99 -5.61 -40.73
C HIS A 49 9.35 -6.63 -41.70
N LEU A 50 9.98 -6.91 -42.85
CA LEU A 50 9.55 -8.00 -43.75
C LEU A 50 10.00 -9.37 -43.22
N HIS A 51 11.15 -9.42 -42.54
CA HIS A 51 11.74 -10.65 -42.02
C HIS A 51 11.33 -10.91 -40.57
N LEU A 52 11.05 -9.84 -39.82
CA LEU A 52 10.72 -9.88 -38.39
C LEU A 52 9.40 -9.16 -38.10
N LYS A 53 8.55 -9.80 -37.29
CA LYS A 53 7.33 -9.19 -36.78
C LYS A 53 7.64 -8.31 -35.57
N LEU A 54 8.24 -7.14 -35.81
CA LEU A 54 8.74 -6.23 -34.77
C LEU A 54 7.68 -5.91 -33.68
N LYS A 55 6.43 -5.64 -34.08
CA LYS A 55 5.34 -5.38 -33.12
C LYS A 55 5.02 -6.58 -32.22
N LYS A 56 5.13 -7.79 -32.76
CA LYS A 56 4.91 -9.02 -31.97
C LYS A 56 6.01 -9.18 -30.93
N LEU A 57 7.26 -8.98 -31.35
CA LEU A 57 8.43 -9.05 -30.48
C LEU A 57 8.35 -7.99 -29.36
N GLN A 58 7.96 -6.75 -29.70
CA GLN A 58 7.73 -5.70 -28.73
C GLN A 58 6.64 -6.06 -27.70
N LEU A 59 5.50 -6.59 -28.15
CA LEU A 59 4.42 -7.00 -27.23
C LEU A 59 4.83 -8.17 -26.32
N GLU A 60 5.61 -9.11 -26.84
CA GLU A 60 6.18 -10.21 -26.05
C GLU A 60 7.15 -9.66 -24.99
N GLU A 61 8.00 -8.70 -25.34
CA GLU A 61 8.92 -8.02 -24.41
C GLU A 61 8.18 -7.21 -23.33
N GLU A 62 7.17 -6.42 -23.70
CA GLU A 62 6.35 -5.65 -22.75
C GLU A 62 5.61 -6.58 -21.77
N ARG A 63 5.10 -7.72 -22.27
CA ARG A 63 4.48 -8.74 -21.43
C ARG A 63 5.47 -9.35 -20.45
N LEU A 64 6.67 -9.72 -20.91
CA LEU A 64 7.73 -10.26 -20.06
C LEU A 64 8.17 -9.25 -19.00
N ALA A 65 8.40 -7.99 -19.38
CA ALA A 65 8.76 -6.92 -18.44
C ALA A 65 7.68 -6.68 -17.36
N THR A 66 6.41 -6.90 -17.71
CA THR A 66 5.30 -6.84 -16.73
C THR A 66 5.37 -8.02 -15.77
N ILE A 67 5.53 -9.23 -16.29
CA ILE A 67 5.67 -10.45 -15.48
C ILE A 67 6.88 -10.33 -14.54
N GLU A 68 8.02 -9.85 -15.02
CA GLU A 68 9.23 -9.67 -14.22
C GLU A 68 9.04 -8.64 -13.10
N ARG A 69 8.37 -7.52 -13.39
CA ARG A 69 8.05 -6.50 -12.39
C ARG A 69 7.13 -7.08 -11.31
N ASP A 70 6.09 -7.79 -11.71
CA ASP A 70 5.12 -8.40 -10.78
C ASP A 70 5.78 -9.48 -9.95
N ASN A 71 6.64 -10.32 -10.55
CA ASN A 71 7.44 -11.31 -9.85
C ASN A 71 8.39 -10.66 -8.84
N ARG A 72 9.05 -9.54 -9.19
CA ARG A 72 9.91 -8.79 -8.27
C ARG A 72 9.11 -8.26 -7.08
N ILE A 73 7.96 -7.64 -7.32
CA ILE A 73 7.09 -7.13 -6.25
C ILE A 73 6.59 -8.28 -5.36
N LEU A 74 6.22 -9.41 -5.97
CA LEU A 74 5.79 -10.59 -5.24
C LEU A 74 6.90 -11.13 -4.34
N LEU A 75 8.11 -11.29 -4.88
CA LEU A 75 9.28 -11.75 -4.12
C LEU A 75 9.65 -10.77 -3.00
N GLU A 76 9.58 -9.46 -3.25
CA GLU A 76 9.79 -8.45 -2.22
C GLU A 76 8.77 -8.60 -1.08
N LYS A 77 7.48 -8.71 -1.41
CA LYS A 77 6.41 -8.94 -0.43
C LYS A 77 6.60 -10.25 0.33
N MET A 78 6.96 -11.34 -0.35
CA MET A 78 7.23 -12.63 0.29
C MET A 78 8.42 -12.53 1.23
N SER A 79 9.51 -11.88 0.81
CA SER A 79 10.69 -11.66 1.64
C SER A 79 10.37 -10.82 2.88
N TYR A 80 9.50 -9.82 2.72
CA TYR A 80 9.02 -8.97 3.81
C TYR A 80 8.17 -9.76 4.80
N ILE A 81 7.25 -10.61 4.32
CA ILE A 81 6.43 -11.50 5.16
C ILE A 81 7.32 -12.48 5.91
N MET A 82 8.27 -13.11 5.23
CA MET A 82 9.23 -14.05 5.81
C MET A 82 10.07 -13.41 6.91
N ARG A 83 10.57 -12.18 6.69
CA ARG A 83 11.35 -11.42 7.67
C ARG A 83 10.52 -10.97 8.87
N THR A 84 9.29 -10.54 8.62
CA THR A 84 8.40 -9.92 9.64
C THR A 84 7.48 -10.94 10.32
N ARG A 85 7.64 -12.25 10.02
CA ARG A 85 6.89 -13.36 10.63
C ARG A 85 5.37 -13.30 10.39
N GLY A 86 4.94 -12.61 9.34
CA GLY A 86 3.53 -12.59 8.90
C GLY A 86 2.53 -11.97 9.89
N ARG A 87 2.94 -11.00 10.73
CA ARG A 87 1.97 -10.21 11.50
C ARG A 87 1.10 -9.38 10.54
N VAL A 88 -0.11 -9.88 10.25
CA VAL A 88 -1.14 -9.12 9.55
C VAL A 88 -1.61 -8.02 10.48
N ASP A 89 -1.14 -6.79 10.28
CA ASP A 89 -1.81 -5.67 10.91
C ASP A 89 -3.16 -5.50 10.22
N ASN A 90 -4.23 -5.98 10.85
CA ASN A 90 -5.60 -5.66 10.42
C ASN A 90 -5.94 -4.17 10.65
N ARG A 91 -4.92 -3.30 10.72
CA ARG A 91 -5.03 -1.85 10.76
C ARG A 91 -5.02 -1.37 9.32
N ASN A 92 -6.15 -1.58 8.66
CA ASN A 92 -6.41 -0.87 7.42
C ASN A 92 -6.54 0.62 7.78
N ASN A 93 -5.51 1.43 7.53
CA ASN A 93 -5.55 2.89 7.65
C ASN A 93 -6.45 3.55 6.58
N TYR A 94 -7.47 2.84 6.12
CA TYR A 94 -8.47 3.34 5.21
C TYR A 94 -9.37 4.32 5.94
N GLU A 95 -9.14 5.61 5.73
CA GLU A 95 -10.09 6.64 6.11
C GLU A 95 -11.35 6.48 5.26
N TYR A 96 -12.48 6.18 5.90
CA TYR A 96 -13.79 6.17 5.25
C TYR A 96 -14.08 7.56 4.67
N LYS A 97 -13.87 7.72 3.36
CA LYS A 97 -14.26 8.92 2.62
C LYS A 97 -15.76 8.86 2.35
N SER A 98 -16.55 9.40 3.28
CA SER A 98 -17.96 9.65 3.01
C SER A 98 -18.09 10.65 1.86
N LEU A 99 -18.84 10.29 0.81
CA LEU A 99 -19.15 11.17 -0.31
C LEU A 99 -19.79 12.50 0.15
N ASN A 100 -20.44 12.49 1.31
CA ASN A 100 -21.11 13.65 1.92
C ASN A 100 -20.21 14.49 2.83
N ARG A 101 -18.93 14.13 3.03
CA ARG A 101 -18.00 14.84 3.92
C ARG A 101 -17.87 16.30 3.52
N GLU A 102 -17.69 16.55 2.23
CA GLU A 102 -17.50 17.91 1.73
C GLU A 102 -18.77 18.77 1.86
N LYS A 103 -19.94 18.19 1.54
CA LYS A 103 -21.24 18.85 1.73
C LYS A 103 -21.47 19.21 3.21
N ARG A 104 -21.19 18.29 4.13
CA ARG A 104 -21.28 18.52 5.58
C ARG A 104 -20.33 19.62 6.04
N GLN A 105 -19.10 19.64 5.53
CA GLN A 105 -18.11 20.66 5.88
C GLN A 105 -18.54 22.06 5.40
N ARG A 106 -19.08 22.18 4.18
CA ARG A 106 -19.61 23.46 3.68
C ARG A 106 -20.82 23.94 4.49
N GLU A 107 -21.73 23.03 4.84
CA GLU A 107 -22.89 23.38 5.67
C GLU A 107 -22.47 23.83 7.07
N LEU A 108 -21.49 23.14 7.67
CA LEU A 108 -20.92 23.53 8.96
C LEU A 108 -20.33 24.94 8.92
N LEU A 109 -19.57 25.27 7.88
CA LEU A 109 -19.01 26.61 7.69
C LEU A 109 -20.11 27.67 7.50
N ARG A 110 -21.18 27.34 6.75
CA ARG A 110 -22.32 28.24 6.56
C ARG A 110 -23.01 28.55 7.88
N VAL A 111 -23.39 27.52 8.62
CA VAL A 111 -24.05 27.64 9.94
C VAL A 111 -23.16 28.39 10.92
N THR A 112 -21.85 28.10 10.94
CA THR A 112 -20.90 28.79 11.83
C THR A 112 -20.84 30.29 11.53
N LYS A 113 -20.79 30.67 10.25
CA LYS A 113 -20.79 32.08 9.83
C LYS A 113 -22.10 32.78 10.19
N GLU A 114 -23.24 32.12 9.97
CA GLU A 114 -24.55 32.63 10.34
C GLU A 114 -24.66 32.84 11.86
N ASN A 115 -24.21 31.87 12.66
CA ASN A 115 -24.18 31.96 14.12
C ASN A 115 -23.29 33.10 14.61
N GLN A 116 -22.12 33.30 14.00
CA GLN A 116 -21.25 34.44 14.31
C GLN A 116 -21.93 35.78 14.01
N ALA A 117 -22.66 35.88 12.90
CA ALA A 117 -23.40 37.09 12.55
C ALA A 117 -24.60 37.34 13.49
N ILE A 118 -25.26 36.29 13.99
CA ILE A 118 -26.29 36.42 15.03
C ILE A 118 -25.66 36.91 16.33
N LEU A 119 -24.58 36.28 16.78
CA LEU A 119 -23.86 36.66 17.99
C LEU A 119 -23.42 38.13 17.95
N TYR A 120 -22.86 38.56 16.82
CA TYR A 120 -22.48 39.96 16.61
C TYR A 120 -23.68 40.91 16.75
N ARG A 121 -24.83 40.57 16.14
CA ARG A 121 -26.05 41.38 16.24
C ARG A 121 -26.58 41.46 17.67
N ILE A 122 -26.57 40.35 18.40
CA ILE A 122 -27.00 40.31 19.81
C ILE A 122 -26.08 41.19 20.65
N ASN A 123 -24.77 41.05 20.50
CA ASN A 123 -23.80 41.80 21.30
C ASN A 123 -23.78 43.30 20.98
N MET A 124 -23.99 43.67 19.72
CA MET A 124 -24.03 45.08 19.29
C MET A 124 -25.34 45.78 19.67
N ARG A 125 -26.41 45.04 19.97
CA ARG A 125 -27.70 45.63 20.35
C ARG A 125 -27.60 46.13 21.79
N LYS A 126 -27.71 47.45 21.97
CA LYS A 126 -27.86 48.06 23.29
C LYS A 126 -29.24 47.74 23.86
N PRO A 127 -29.36 47.53 25.19
CA PRO A 127 -30.66 47.41 25.84
C PRO A 127 -31.49 48.68 25.60
N GLU A 128 -32.78 48.49 25.30
CA GLU A 128 -33.70 49.60 25.03
C GLU A 128 -34.07 50.34 26.33
N TYR A 129 -34.14 49.61 27.44
CA TYR A 129 -34.37 50.18 28.75
C TYR A 129 -33.06 50.48 29.47
N SER A 130 -32.93 51.71 29.97
CA SER A 130 -31.88 52.10 30.90
C SER A 130 -32.37 51.83 32.32
N HIS A 131 -31.81 50.82 32.97
CA HIS A 131 -32.12 50.51 34.37
C HIS A 131 -31.87 51.71 35.29
N ILE A 132 -30.88 52.54 34.96
CA ILE A 132 -30.59 53.80 35.68
C ILE A 132 -31.77 54.76 35.55
N ARG A 133 -32.28 54.95 34.33
CA ARG A 133 -33.43 55.84 34.09
C ARG A 133 -34.71 55.31 34.76
N TRP A 134 -34.91 53.99 34.74
CA TRP A 134 -36.05 53.38 35.43
C TRP A 134 -35.96 53.52 36.94
N GLN A 135 -34.75 53.41 37.50
CA GLN A 135 -34.50 53.64 38.92
C GLN A 135 -34.82 55.09 39.30
N GLU A 136 -34.33 56.07 38.53
CA GLU A 136 -34.63 57.50 38.73
C GLU A 136 -36.13 57.78 38.68
N GLN A 137 -36.82 57.26 37.66
CA GLN A 137 -38.27 57.40 37.52
C GLN A 137 -39.03 56.73 38.67
N TRP A 138 -38.53 55.59 39.16
CA TRP A 138 -39.11 54.90 40.30
C TRP A 138 -38.95 55.72 41.58
N GLU A 139 -37.77 56.29 41.82
CA GLU A 139 -37.52 57.16 42.97
C GLU A 139 -38.36 58.45 42.94
N GLU A 140 -38.52 59.06 41.77
CA GLU A 140 -39.45 60.18 41.58
C GLU A 140 -40.89 59.76 41.87
N ASN A 141 -41.32 58.62 41.34
CA ASN A 141 -42.66 58.10 41.57
C ASN A 141 -42.89 57.77 43.05
N GLN A 142 -41.89 57.23 43.76
CA GLN A 142 -41.95 57.03 45.21
C GLN A 142 -42.17 58.35 45.94
N LYS A 143 -41.41 59.41 45.60
CA LYS A 143 -41.62 60.75 46.18
C LYS A 143 -43.02 61.29 45.87
N PHE A 144 -43.55 61.08 44.66
CA PHE A 144 -44.92 61.47 44.33
C PHE A 144 -45.96 60.68 45.13
N MET A 145 -45.76 59.37 45.27
CA MET A 145 -46.61 58.51 46.09
C MET A 145 -46.60 58.98 47.56
N ASP A 146 -45.42 59.24 48.13
CA ASP A 146 -45.29 59.75 49.50
C ASP A 146 -46.02 61.09 49.67
N ASN A 147 -45.86 62.02 48.72
CA ASN A 147 -46.51 63.34 48.76
C ASN A 147 -48.04 63.27 48.60
N ILE A 148 -48.57 62.31 47.82
CA ILE A 148 -50.01 62.15 47.58
C ILE A 148 -50.66 61.25 48.63
N SER A 149 -49.87 60.43 49.32
CA SER A 149 -50.37 59.50 50.32
C SER A 149 -50.93 60.24 51.55
N HIS A 150 -52.14 59.87 51.95
CA HIS A 150 -52.76 60.43 53.17
C HIS A 150 -52.21 59.79 54.46
N TYR A 151 -51.57 58.64 54.33
CA TYR A 151 -51.01 57.87 55.43
C TYR A 151 -49.57 57.47 55.09
N PRO A 152 -48.64 57.45 56.06
CA PRO A 152 -47.23 57.14 55.81
C PRO A 152 -47.02 55.80 55.07
N PRO A 153 -45.95 55.66 54.27
CA PRO A 153 -45.53 54.37 53.77
C PRO A 153 -45.45 53.38 54.93
N GLU A 154 -45.98 52.17 54.73
CA GLU A 154 -46.03 51.11 55.76
C GLU A 154 -47.02 51.34 56.93
N TRP A 155 -47.96 52.29 56.86
CA TRP A 155 -48.93 52.51 57.96
C TRP A 155 -49.85 51.30 58.28
N TRP A 156 -50.02 50.37 57.34
CA TRP A 156 -50.74 49.11 57.54
C TRP A 156 -49.85 47.97 58.06
N ILE A 157 -48.53 48.16 58.06
CA ILE A 157 -47.61 47.26 58.74
C ILE A 157 -47.82 47.52 60.23
N LYS A 158 -48.62 46.67 60.88
CA LYS A 158 -48.60 46.59 62.33
C LYS A 158 -47.16 46.32 62.71
N GLU A 159 -46.52 47.26 63.41
CA GLU A 159 -45.48 46.90 64.36
C GLU A 159 -46.13 45.86 65.28
N GLU A 160 -45.95 44.59 64.97
CA GLU A 160 -45.97 43.61 66.03
C GLU A 160 -44.91 44.13 67.00
N LYS A 161 -45.36 44.64 68.16
CA LYS A 161 -44.48 44.80 69.31
C LYS A 161 -43.99 43.41 69.62
N THR A 162 -42.92 43.03 68.96
CA THR A 162 -42.33 41.76 69.19
C THR A 162 -41.87 41.79 70.63
N PRO A 163 -42.25 40.78 71.43
CA PRO A 163 -41.65 40.66 72.74
C PRO A 163 -40.16 40.49 72.44
N ARG A 164 -39.38 41.52 72.79
CA ARG A 164 -37.94 41.75 72.53
C ARG A 164 -37.04 40.69 73.19
N ARG A 165 -37.37 39.43 72.97
CA ARG A 165 -36.70 38.23 73.50
C ARG A 165 -36.97 36.98 72.66
N LYS A 166 -37.90 36.99 71.69
CA LYS A 166 -38.12 35.84 70.77
C LYS A 166 -37.60 36.04 69.34
N GLU A 167 -37.46 37.27 68.84
CA GLU A 167 -36.96 37.49 67.46
C GLU A 167 -35.45 37.42 67.31
N MET A 168 -34.67 37.83 68.31
CA MET A 168 -33.22 37.55 68.31
C MET A 168 -32.96 36.05 68.25
N ARG A 169 -33.83 35.22 68.85
CA ARG A 169 -33.73 33.75 68.75
C ARG A 169 -34.28 33.23 67.44
N ALA A 170 -35.39 33.75 66.92
CA ALA A 170 -35.99 33.27 65.67
C ALA A 170 -35.22 33.71 64.41
N SER A 171 -34.63 34.91 64.40
CA SER A 171 -33.77 35.42 63.31
C SER A 171 -32.37 34.81 63.38
N GLN A 172 -31.85 34.52 64.58
CA GLN A 172 -30.62 33.74 64.75
C GLN A 172 -30.86 32.26 64.45
N GLU A 173 -32.03 31.68 64.78
CA GLU A 173 -32.42 30.33 64.34
C GLU A 173 -32.69 30.28 62.83
N LYS A 174 -33.21 31.35 62.21
CA LYS A 174 -33.37 31.43 60.75
C LYS A 174 -32.02 31.59 60.05
N SER A 175 -31.13 32.45 60.55
CA SER A 175 -29.79 32.62 59.97
C SER A 175 -28.96 31.37 60.18
N MET A 176 -28.98 30.76 61.37
CA MET A 176 -28.31 29.48 61.64
C MET A 176 -28.91 28.35 60.81
N ARG A 177 -30.22 28.35 60.54
CA ARG A 177 -30.88 27.35 59.69
C ARG A 177 -30.73 27.61 58.19
N GLU A 178 -30.44 28.84 57.78
CA GLU A 178 -30.07 29.19 56.40
C GLU A 178 -28.58 28.90 56.16
N GLU A 179 -27.72 29.16 57.15
CA GLU A 179 -26.31 28.75 57.16
C GLU A 179 -26.16 27.23 57.22
N GLU A 180 -26.91 26.52 58.08
CA GLU A 180 -26.96 25.05 58.10
C GLU A 180 -27.49 24.49 56.76
N LYS A 181 -28.47 25.13 56.13
CA LYS A 181 -28.96 24.70 54.80
C LYS A 181 -27.94 24.95 53.70
N GLU A 182 -27.19 26.04 53.75
CA GLU A 182 -26.10 26.30 52.82
C GLU A 182 -24.92 25.35 53.05
N GLU A 183 -24.59 25.03 54.30
CA GLU A 183 -23.58 24.03 54.66
C GLU A 183 -24.03 22.62 54.26
N ASP A 184 -25.29 22.25 54.48
CA ASP A 184 -25.87 20.98 54.03
C ASP A 184 -25.90 20.88 52.50
N GLN A 185 -26.18 21.98 51.79
CA GLN A 185 -26.13 22.02 50.32
C GLN A 185 -24.69 21.91 49.80
N LYS A 186 -23.73 22.61 50.43
CA LYS A 186 -22.31 22.51 50.07
C LYS A 186 -21.76 21.11 50.38
N ALA A 187 -22.12 20.53 51.52
CA ALA A 187 -21.75 19.17 51.90
C ALA A 187 -22.39 18.11 50.98
N ALA A 188 -23.64 18.29 50.57
CA ALA A 188 -24.29 17.42 49.59
C ALA A 188 -23.66 17.54 48.19
N GLU A 189 -23.28 18.74 47.78
CA GLU A 189 -22.60 18.97 46.50
C GLU A 189 -21.18 18.40 46.52
N GLU A 190 -20.45 18.53 47.63
CA GLU A 190 -19.12 17.95 47.84
C GLU A 190 -19.17 16.41 47.89
N GLN A 191 -20.15 15.83 48.59
CA GLN A 191 -20.40 14.38 48.58
C GLN A 191 -20.76 13.88 47.18
N SER A 192 -21.56 14.63 46.40
CA SER A 192 -21.90 14.25 45.03
C SER A 192 -20.69 14.26 44.09
N LYS A 193 -19.77 15.24 44.26
CA LYS A 193 -18.51 15.33 43.52
C LYS A 193 -17.57 14.20 43.89
N GLU A 194 -17.46 13.88 45.19
CA GLU A 194 -16.64 12.78 45.68
C GLU A 194 -17.17 11.40 45.21
N GLU A 195 -18.50 11.24 45.13
CA GLU A 195 -19.13 10.03 44.61
C GLU A 195 -18.95 9.89 43.08
N GLU A 196 -19.01 11.00 42.32
CA GLU A 196 -18.72 11.01 40.89
C GLU A 196 -17.24 10.70 40.61
N GLU A 197 -16.32 11.23 41.42
CA GLU A 197 -14.89 10.96 41.30
C GLU A 197 -14.56 9.49 41.63
N LYS A 198 -15.18 8.92 42.67
CA LYS A 198 -15.06 7.48 43.00
C LYS A 198 -15.60 6.60 41.88
N LYS A 199 -16.71 6.97 41.22
CA LYS A 199 -17.23 6.26 40.04
C LYS A 199 -16.26 6.30 38.87
N ARG A 200 -15.65 7.45 38.58
CA ARG A 200 -14.65 7.59 37.51
C ARG A 200 -13.42 6.72 37.78
N GLN A 201 -12.91 6.73 39.01
CA GLN A 201 -11.79 5.89 39.41
C GLN A 201 -12.10 4.39 39.30
N GLN A 202 -13.32 3.97 39.67
CA GLN A 202 -13.77 2.57 39.48
C GLN A 202 -13.90 2.18 38.01
N GLU A 203 -14.42 3.06 37.15
CA GLU A 203 -14.52 2.81 35.71
C GLU A 203 -13.14 2.68 35.06
N ASP A 204 -12.19 3.54 35.43
CA ASP A 204 -10.84 3.50 34.87
C ASP A 204 -10.06 2.26 35.35
N ALA A 205 -10.22 1.86 36.62
CA ALA A 205 -9.70 0.58 37.11
C ALA A 205 -10.31 -0.63 36.38
N ALA A 206 -11.61 -0.60 36.09
CA ALA A 206 -12.28 -1.66 35.33
C ALA A 206 -11.82 -1.72 33.87
N LYS A 207 -11.55 -0.58 33.23
CA LYS A 207 -10.97 -0.52 31.87
C LYS A 207 -9.55 -1.09 31.85
N GLU A 208 -8.73 -0.78 32.86
CA GLU A 208 -7.36 -1.30 32.95
C GLU A 208 -7.35 -2.82 33.17
N ALA A 209 -8.24 -3.34 34.02
CA ALA A 209 -8.40 -4.78 34.23
C ALA A 209 -8.80 -5.52 32.95
N ARG A 210 -9.78 -5.00 32.20
CA ARG A 210 -10.20 -5.56 30.90
C ARG A 210 -9.06 -5.58 29.88
N LYS A 211 -8.24 -4.53 29.86
CA LYS A 211 -7.08 -4.45 28.96
C LYS A 211 -6.03 -5.50 29.30
N LYS A 212 -5.76 -5.75 30.59
CA LYS A 212 -4.84 -6.80 31.03
C LYS A 212 -5.34 -8.20 30.67
N GLU A 213 -6.64 -8.45 30.85
CA GLU A 213 -7.27 -9.72 30.49
C GLU A 213 -7.23 -9.98 28.97
N GLU A 214 -7.46 -8.94 28.15
CA GLU A 214 -7.36 -9.04 26.69
C GLU A 214 -5.91 -9.29 26.23
N GLU A 215 -4.92 -8.69 26.88
CA GLU A 215 -3.49 -8.93 26.61
C GLU A 215 -3.06 -10.35 26.98
N GLU A 216 -3.52 -10.90 28.10
CA GLU A 216 -3.27 -12.30 28.46
C GLU A 216 -3.91 -13.28 27.47
N LYS A 217 -5.14 -12.99 27.03
CA LYS A 217 -5.82 -13.83 26.04
C LYS A 217 -5.07 -13.85 24.71
N LYS A 218 -4.60 -12.68 24.24
CA LYS A 218 -3.75 -12.58 23.04
C LYS A 218 -2.45 -13.36 23.15
N LYS A 219 -1.81 -13.35 24.33
CA LYS A 219 -0.60 -14.14 24.58
C LYS A 219 -0.87 -15.65 24.51
N LYS A 220 -1.96 -16.12 25.10
CA LYS A 220 -2.38 -17.54 25.03
C LYS A 220 -2.71 -17.96 23.59
N ASP A 221 -3.45 -17.15 22.86
CA ASP A 221 -3.79 -17.43 21.45
C ASP A 221 -2.53 -17.44 20.55
N GLU A 222 -1.55 -16.57 20.80
CA GLU A 222 -0.27 -16.56 20.08
C GLU A 222 0.57 -17.81 20.39
N GLU A 223 0.58 -18.29 21.64
CA GLU A 223 1.28 -19.52 22.03
C GLU A 223 0.64 -20.76 21.39
N GLU A 224 -0.69 -20.85 21.39
CA GLU A 224 -1.41 -21.96 20.76
C GLU A 224 -1.16 -22.02 19.24
N ARG A 225 -1.13 -20.87 18.57
CA ARG A 225 -0.78 -20.78 17.14
C ARG A 225 0.62 -21.31 16.85
N LYS A 226 1.62 -20.91 17.67
CA LYS A 226 3.00 -21.39 17.50
C LYS A 226 3.11 -22.91 17.65
N ARG A 227 2.40 -23.50 18.62
CA ARG A 227 2.34 -24.96 18.80
C ARG A 227 1.74 -25.65 17.56
N LYS A 228 0.64 -25.13 17.02
CA LYS A 228 0.02 -25.68 15.80
C LYS A 228 0.91 -25.57 14.57
N GLU A 229 1.63 -24.46 14.41
CA GLU A 229 2.59 -24.30 13.31
C GLU A 229 3.77 -25.28 13.42
N GLU A 230 4.25 -25.56 14.63
CA GLU A 230 5.31 -26.55 14.88
C GLU A 230 4.84 -27.99 14.61
N GLU A 231 3.62 -28.33 15.03
CA GLU A 231 2.97 -29.60 14.69
C GLU A 231 2.76 -29.77 13.17
N GLU A 232 2.42 -28.71 12.44
CA GLU A 232 2.24 -28.78 10.99
C GLU A 232 3.59 -28.95 10.26
N ARG A 233 4.64 -28.28 10.74
CA ARG A 233 6.00 -28.43 10.18
C ARG A 233 6.52 -29.85 10.35
N THR A 234 6.39 -30.42 11.55
CA THR A 234 6.82 -31.81 11.81
C THR A 234 6.05 -32.80 10.93
N ARG A 235 4.74 -32.62 10.74
CA ARG A 235 3.95 -33.45 9.80
C ARG A 235 4.42 -33.34 8.35
N LYS A 236 4.75 -32.13 7.88
CA LYS A 236 5.27 -31.94 6.51
C LYS A 236 6.64 -32.57 6.32
N GLU A 237 7.53 -32.46 7.29
CA GLU A 237 8.84 -33.12 7.28
C GLU A 237 8.71 -34.66 7.25
N GLU A 238 7.76 -35.22 8.01
CA GLU A 238 7.47 -36.66 7.94
C GLU A 238 6.88 -37.08 6.57
N GLU A 239 6.01 -36.26 5.97
CA GLU A 239 5.43 -36.54 4.66
C GLU A 239 6.47 -36.46 3.53
N GLU A 240 7.39 -35.49 3.59
CA GLU A 240 8.50 -35.38 2.64
C GLU A 240 9.45 -36.57 2.73
N LYS A 241 9.81 -37.00 3.96
CA LYS A 241 10.62 -38.21 4.15
C LYS A 241 9.95 -39.45 3.55
N ARG A 242 8.64 -39.61 3.72
CA ARG A 242 7.88 -40.72 3.11
C ARG A 242 7.91 -40.67 1.58
N LYS A 243 7.76 -39.49 0.98
CA LYS A 243 7.84 -39.31 -0.48
C LYS A 243 9.24 -39.57 -1.03
N GLU A 244 10.27 -39.19 -0.28
CA GLU A 244 11.66 -39.46 -0.65
C GLU A 244 11.97 -40.95 -0.59
N GLU A 245 11.51 -41.66 0.45
CA GLU A 245 11.62 -43.13 0.54
C GLU A 245 10.86 -43.83 -0.61
N GLU A 246 9.69 -43.34 -0.99
CA GLU A 246 8.91 -43.90 -2.10
C GLU A 246 9.59 -43.68 -3.45
N ARG A 247 10.18 -42.50 -3.67
CA ARG A 247 10.99 -42.21 -4.88
C ARG A 247 12.24 -43.07 -4.95
N ALA A 248 12.93 -43.26 -3.82
CA ALA A 248 14.10 -44.13 -3.76
C ALA A 248 13.74 -45.59 -4.12
N LYS A 249 12.60 -46.09 -3.63
CA LYS A 249 12.08 -47.41 -4.01
C LYS A 249 11.75 -47.52 -5.49
N ALA A 250 11.11 -46.49 -6.07
CA ALA A 250 10.78 -46.45 -7.49
C ALA A 250 12.03 -46.43 -8.38
N GLU A 251 13.06 -45.66 -8.00
CA GLU A 251 14.33 -45.62 -8.73
C GLU A 251 15.08 -46.96 -8.64
N GLU A 252 15.04 -47.62 -7.48
CA GLU A 252 15.60 -48.96 -7.32
C GLU A 252 14.87 -49.99 -8.20
N GLU A 253 13.55 -49.91 -8.30
CA GLU A 253 12.74 -50.78 -9.17
C GLU A 253 13.05 -50.52 -10.66
N GLU A 254 13.20 -49.26 -11.06
CA GLU A 254 13.58 -48.89 -12.44
C GLU A 254 14.98 -49.39 -12.79
N ARG A 255 15.93 -49.31 -11.86
CA ARG A 255 17.28 -49.88 -12.04
C ARG A 255 17.22 -51.40 -12.23
N LYS A 256 16.43 -52.10 -11.41
CA LYS A 256 16.21 -53.56 -11.57
C LYS A 256 15.58 -53.91 -12.93
N ARG A 257 14.64 -53.09 -13.43
CA ARG A 257 14.04 -53.29 -14.77
C ARG A 257 15.06 -53.10 -15.89
N LYS A 258 15.87 -52.04 -15.83
CA LYS A 258 16.93 -51.78 -16.82
C LYS A 258 18.00 -52.87 -16.81
N GLU A 259 18.33 -53.41 -15.63
CA GLU A 259 19.27 -54.52 -15.50
C GLU A 259 18.70 -55.83 -16.09
N ALA A 260 17.40 -56.10 -15.91
CA ALA A 260 16.74 -57.22 -16.55
C ALA A 260 16.69 -57.09 -18.09
N GLU A 261 16.37 -55.89 -18.59
CA GLU A 261 16.33 -55.60 -20.05
C GLU A 261 17.73 -55.70 -20.69
N ALA A 262 18.78 -55.29 -19.96
CA ALA A 262 20.16 -55.44 -20.40
C ALA A 262 20.64 -56.91 -20.40
N GLN A 263 20.04 -57.78 -19.59
CA GLN A 263 20.29 -59.23 -19.68
C GLN A 263 19.56 -59.89 -20.86
N GLU A 264 18.46 -59.30 -21.33
CA GLU A 264 17.68 -59.79 -22.47
C GLU A 264 18.32 -59.39 -23.82
N GLN A 265 19.10 -58.31 -23.87
CA GLN A 265 19.90 -57.88 -25.04
C GLN A 265 21.35 -58.39 -24.98
N LYS A 266 21.55 -59.71 -25.04
CA LYS A 266 22.85 -60.28 -25.47
C LYS A 266 22.73 -60.78 -26.91
N PRO A 267 23.57 -60.32 -27.86
CA PRO A 267 23.49 -60.77 -29.24
C PRO A 267 23.96 -62.22 -29.38
N GLU A 268 23.17 -63.02 -30.10
CA GLU A 268 23.55 -64.36 -30.57
C GLU A 268 24.80 -64.29 -31.45
N VAL A 269 25.76 -65.16 -31.15
CA VAL A 269 27.03 -65.31 -31.86
C VAL A 269 26.77 -65.89 -33.25
N PRO A 270 27.30 -65.31 -34.36
CA PRO A 270 27.14 -65.89 -35.69
C PRO A 270 27.94 -67.19 -35.84
N VAL A 271 27.27 -68.23 -36.31
CA VAL A 271 27.82 -69.53 -36.70
C VAL A 271 28.72 -69.37 -37.93
N GLU A 272 29.99 -69.77 -37.82
CA GLU A 272 30.90 -69.89 -38.97
C GLU A 272 30.46 -71.06 -39.89
N GLU A 273 30.38 -70.79 -41.19
CA GLU A 273 30.15 -71.80 -42.23
C GLU A 273 31.40 -72.69 -42.39
N GLU A 274 31.27 -73.97 -42.07
CA GLU A 274 32.23 -75.03 -42.42
C GLU A 274 32.34 -75.15 -43.95
N LYS A 275 33.50 -74.79 -44.50
CA LYS A 275 33.95 -75.30 -45.80
C LYS A 275 34.39 -76.75 -45.65
N THR A 276 33.57 -77.64 -46.19
CA THR A 276 33.94 -79.01 -46.50
C THR A 276 34.92 -79.02 -47.68
N ASP A 277 36.17 -79.44 -47.46
CA ASP A 277 37.03 -80.01 -48.50
C ASP A 277 37.48 -81.39 -48.04
N ASP A 278 37.08 -82.37 -48.83
CA ASP A 278 37.17 -83.82 -48.59
C ASP A 278 38.29 -84.39 -49.50
N LYS A 279 39.18 -85.21 -48.91
CA LYS A 279 40.16 -86.14 -49.55
C LYS A 279 41.38 -85.50 -50.25
N ASN A 280 42.61 -86.03 -50.21
CA ASN A 280 42.99 -87.45 -50.21
C ASN A 280 44.46 -87.68 -49.79
N GLU A 281 44.70 -88.80 -49.10
CA GLU A 281 45.87 -89.71 -49.09
C GLU A 281 47.28 -89.20 -49.50
N SER A 282 48.28 -89.40 -48.61
CA SER A 282 49.33 -90.40 -48.88
C SER A 282 50.24 -90.65 -47.67
N HIS A 283 50.61 -91.92 -47.57
CA HIS A 283 51.44 -92.61 -46.60
C HIS A 283 52.90 -92.11 -46.49
N ALA A 284 53.47 -92.46 -45.32
CA ALA A 284 54.87 -92.68 -44.96
C ALA A 284 55.62 -91.52 -44.29
#